data_AF-A0A6V8IMC2-F1
#
_entry.id   AF-A0A6V8IMC2-F1
#
_cell.length_a   1.000
_cell.length_b   1.000
_cell.length_c   1.000
_cell.angle_alpha   90.00
_cell.angle_beta   90.00
_cell.angle_gamma   90.00
#
_symmetry.space_group_name_H-M   'P 1'
#
loop_
_entity.id
_entity.type
_entity.pdbx_description
1 polymer ?
#
loop_
_entity_poly.entity_id
_entity_poly.type
_entity_poly.pdbx_seq_one_letter_code
_entity_poly.pdbx_strand_id
1 'polypeptide(L)'
;MARRERPGKHARAIMSDVRWSTLSLSARSVWLGLADVGDVVLAVRAPGRDGLTVEDYARYLAADVVTVRGAIDELVQRDVMAPVGTGFRLTSY
;
A
#
# COMPACT_ATOMS: atom_id res chain seq x y z
N MET A 1 -27.04 11.48 -0.80
CA MET A 1 -26.02 12.56 -0.73
C MET A 1 -24.69 11.94 -0.33
N ALA A 2 -23.71 11.90 -1.23
CA ALA A 2 -22.37 11.40 -0.89
C ALA A 2 -21.69 12.38 0.07
N ARG A 3 -21.36 11.93 1.28
CA ARG A 3 -20.63 12.72 2.27
C ARG A 3 -19.26 13.04 1.68
N ARG A 4 -19.03 14.32 1.32
CA ARG A 4 -17.70 14.79 0.93
C ARG A 4 -16.78 14.66 2.14
N GLU A 5 -16.04 13.57 2.21
CA GLU A 5 -14.97 13.43 3.18
C GLU A 5 -13.89 14.49 2.90
N ARG A 6 -13.31 15.06 3.96
CA ARG A 6 -12.24 16.04 3.79
C ARG A 6 -11.05 15.36 3.12
N PRO A 7 -10.48 15.93 2.05
CA PRO A 7 -9.22 15.44 1.48
C PRO A 7 -8.17 15.28 2.59
N GLY A 8 -7.51 14.12 2.64
CA GLY A 8 -6.48 13.81 3.64
C GLY A 8 -6.98 13.44 5.04
N LYS A 9 -8.29 13.23 5.27
CA LYS A 9 -8.80 12.64 6.54
C LYS A 9 -8.24 11.23 6.75
N HIS A 10 -8.21 10.42 5.69
CA HIS A 10 -7.70 9.05 5.73
C HIS A 10 -6.17 9.03 5.96
N ALA A 11 -5.41 9.87 5.26
CA ALA A 11 -3.97 10.02 5.48
C ALA A 11 -3.61 10.41 6.92
N ARG A 12 -4.35 11.35 7.53
CA ARG A 12 -4.11 11.74 8.93
C ARG A 12 -4.43 10.63 9.93
N ALA A 13 -5.53 9.90 9.74
CA ALA A 13 -5.88 8.78 10.60
C ALA A 13 -4.79 7.69 10.56
N ILE A 14 -4.19 7.47 9.39
CA ILE A 14 -3.13 6.48 9.20
C ILE A 14 -1.80 6.98 9.76
N MET A 15 -1.48 8.27 9.59
CA MET A 15 -0.29 8.87 10.19
C MET A 15 -0.33 8.89 11.72
N SER A 16 -1.53 8.85 12.32
CA SER A 16 -1.69 8.70 13.77
C SER A 16 -1.61 7.25 14.28
N ASP A 17 -1.56 6.26 13.39
CA ASP A 17 -1.32 4.87 13.78
C ASP A 17 0.15 4.69 14.21
N VAL A 18 0.38 4.06 15.36
CA VAL A 18 1.73 3.80 15.87
C VAL A 18 2.58 2.97 14.90
N ARG A 19 1.94 2.10 14.11
CA ARG A 19 2.58 1.31 13.04
C ARG A 19 3.24 2.22 12.01
N TRP A 20 2.67 3.40 11.77
CA TRP A 20 3.19 4.38 10.82
C TRP A 20 4.52 4.99 11.25
N SER A 21 4.65 5.31 12.53
CA SER A 21 5.85 5.94 13.10
C SER A 21 7.11 5.06 13.02
N THR A 22 6.93 3.76 12.84
CA THR A 22 7.99 2.75 12.86
C THR A 22 8.38 2.26 11.46
N LEU A 23 7.70 2.72 10.41
CA LEU A 23 8.04 2.45 9.01
C LEU A 23 9.20 3.34 8.54
N SER A 24 10.04 2.82 7.66
CA SER A 24 11.04 3.62 6.94
C SER A 24 10.38 4.66 6.02
N LEU A 25 11.14 5.68 5.61
CA LEU A 25 10.64 6.67 4.66
C LEU A 25 10.24 6.04 3.32
N SER A 26 10.98 5.05 2.85
CA SER A 26 10.66 4.30 1.62
C SER A 26 9.35 3.54 1.76
N ALA A 27 9.13 2.82 2.88
CA ALA A 27 7.88 2.10 3.12
C ALA A 27 6.67 3.04 3.18
N ARG A 28 6.82 4.21 3.82
CA ARG A 28 5.76 5.24 3.86
C ARG A 28 5.44 5.79 2.46
N SER A 29 6.46 6.08 1.66
CA SER A 29 6.30 6.60 0.29
C SER A 29 5.65 5.57 -0.64
N VAL A 30 6.08 4.30 -0.54
CA VAL A 30 5.48 3.19 -1.29
C VAL A 30 4.01 3.03 -0.92
N TRP A 31 3.68 2.99 0.37
CA TRP A 31 2.29 2.92 0.80
C TRP A 31 1.44 4.07 0.26
N LEU A 32 1.95 5.31 0.30
CA LEU A 32 1.21 6.46 -0.21
C LEU A 32 0.91 6.32 -1.69
N GLY A 33 1.92 5.95 -2.49
CA GLY A 33 1.72 5.69 -3.91
C GLY A 33 0.76 4.52 -4.18
N LEU A 34 0.81 3.45 -3.39
CA LEU A 34 -0.12 2.32 -3.53
C LEU A 34 -1.55 2.67 -3.11
N ALA A 35 -1.73 3.57 -2.14
CA ALA A 35 -3.04 4.07 -1.78
C ALA A 35 -3.69 4.82 -2.95
N ASP A 36 -2.92 5.67 -3.64
CA ASP A 36 -3.37 6.40 -4.83
C ASP A 36 -3.61 5.45 -6.02
N VAL A 37 -2.69 4.52 -6.29
CA VAL A 37 -2.85 3.52 -7.36
C VAL A 37 -4.05 2.61 -7.08
N GLY A 38 -4.29 2.24 -5.82
CA GLY A 38 -5.38 1.36 -5.42
C GLY A 38 -6.78 1.95 -5.60
N ASP A 39 -6.89 3.26 -5.82
CA ASP A 39 -8.15 3.91 -6.18
C ASP A 39 -8.49 3.73 -7.67
N VAL A 40 -7.51 3.38 -8.51
CA VAL A 40 -7.67 3.14 -9.96
C VAL A 40 -7.52 1.66 -10.32
N VAL A 41 -6.56 0.97 -9.69
CA VAL A 41 -6.23 -0.44 -9.92
C VAL A 41 -6.79 -1.28 -8.78
N LEU A 42 -8.01 -1.77 -8.96
CA LEU A 42 -8.75 -2.52 -7.93
C LEU A 42 -7.97 -3.73 -7.37
N ALA A 43 -7.15 -4.38 -8.20
CA ALA A 43 -6.34 -5.53 -7.81
C ALA A 43 -5.34 -5.22 -6.68
N VAL A 44 -4.98 -3.95 -6.45
CA VAL A 44 -4.14 -3.53 -5.32
C VAL A 44 -4.83 -3.82 -3.98
N ARG A 45 -6.14 -3.63 -3.87
CA ARG A 45 -6.89 -3.81 -2.62
C ARG A 45 -7.66 -5.13 -2.58
N ALA A 46 -8.19 -5.54 -3.73
CA ALA A 46 -9.05 -6.71 -3.88
C ALA A 46 -8.59 -7.56 -5.08
N PRO A 47 -7.44 -8.24 -4.98
CA PRO A 47 -7.01 -9.18 -6.01
C PRO A 47 -7.96 -10.38 -6.09
N GLY A 48 -7.91 -11.10 -7.22
CA GLY A 48 -8.61 -12.36 -7.41
C GLY A 48 -7.93 -13.51 -6.67
N ARG A 49 -7.45 -14.50 -7.43
CA ARG A 49 -6.75 -15.67 -6.86
C ARG A 49 -5.35 -15.33 -6.33
N ASP A 50 -4.63 -14.51 -7.08
CA ASP A 50 -3.26 -14.11 -6.78
C ASP A 50 -3.18 -12.59 -6.64
N GLY A 51 -2.38 -12.14 -5.67
CA GLY A 51 -2.06 -10.74 -5.47
C GLY A 51 -1.11 -10.20 -6.53
N LEU A 52 -0.88 -8.89 -6.50
CA LEU A 52 0.09 -8.25 -7.39
C LEU A 52 1.53 -8.56 -6.93
N THR A 53 2.42 -8.73 -7.89
CA THR A 53 3.84 -9.00 -7.60
C THR A 53 4.58 -7.73 -7.22
N VAL A 54 5.78 -7.87 -6.64
CA VAL A 54 6.67 -6.73 -6.34
C VAL A 54 6.99 -5.96 -7.63
N GLU A 55 7.17 -6.68 -8.74
CA GLU A 55 7.46 -6.13 -10.07
C GLU A 55 6.29 -5.30 -10.62
N ASP A 56 5.05 -5.72 -10.37
CA ASP A 56 3.87 -4.93 -10.75
C ASP A 56 3.78 -3.64 -9.94
N TYR A 57 4.03 -3.70 -8.63
CA TYR A 57 4.05 -2.51 -7.79
C TYR A 57 5.19 -1.55 -8.17
N ALA A 58 6.38 -2.07 -8.46
CA ALA A 58 7.48 -1.27 -8.97
C ALA A 58 7.12 -0.57 -10.30
N ARG A 59 6.42 -1.26 -11.20
CA ARG A 59 5.92 -0.68 -12.45
C ARG A 59 4.88 0.42 -12.20
N TYR A 60 3.90 0.20 -11.32
CA TYR A 60 2.87 1.20 -11.02
C TYR A 60 3.43 2.46 -10.35
N LEU A 61 4.47 2.29 -9.52
CA LEU A 61 5.11 3.39 -8.81
C LEU A 61 6.25 4.04 -9.60
N ALA A 62 6.60 3.51 -10.77
CA ALA A 62 7.79 3.89 -11.53
C ALA A 62 9.07 3.93 -10.64
N ALA A 63 9.23 2.91 -9.80
CA ALA A 63 10.26 2.83 -8.78
C ALA A 63 11.17 1.60 -8.96
N ASP A 64 12.34 1.65 -8.34
CA ASP A 64 13.28 0.52 -8.31
C ASP A 64 12.70 -0.68 -7.54
N VAL A 65 12.83 -1.88 -8.11
CA VAL A 65 12.24 -3.11 -7.58
C VAL A 65 12.84 -3.53 -6.23
N VAL A 66 14.13 -3.26 -6.00
CA VAL A 66 14.80 -3.61 -4.73
C VAL A 66 14.24 -2.74 -3.62
N THR A 67 14.07 -1.44 -3.89
CA THR A 67 13.46 -0.48 -2.97
C THR A 67 12.02 -0.86 -2.63
N VAL A 68 11.22 -1.20 -3.65
CA VAL A 68 9.82 -1.62 -3.46
C VAL A 68 9.72 -2.93 -2.69
N ARG A 69 10.61 -3.90 -2.94
CA ARG A 69 10.66 -5.17 -2.20
C ARG A 69 10.85 -4.95 -0.71
N GLY A 70 11.88 -4.20 -0.32
CA GLY A 70 12.16 -3.91 1.10
C GLY A 70 11.01 -3.15 1.77
N ALA A 71 10.40 -2.20 1.06
CA ALA A 71 9.21 -1.49 1.54
C ALA A 71 8.01 -2.42 1.75
N ILE A 72 7.72 -3.33 0.81
CA ILE A 72 6.63 -4.30 0.93
C ILE A 72 6.86 -5.23 2.13
N ASP A 73 8.09 -5.71 2.34
CA ASP A 73 8.42 -6.56 3.49
C ASP A 73 8.12 -5.83 4.82
N GLU A 74 8.49 -4.56 4.94
CA GLU A 74 8.14 -3.74 6.12
C GLU A 74 6.63 -3.56 6.28
N LEU A 75 5.91 -3.29 5.17
CA LEU A 75 4.46 -3.07 5.19
C LEU A 75 3.71 -4.35 5.58
N VAL A 76 4.19 -5.53 5.15
CA VAL A 76 3.65 -6.83 5.56
C VAL A 76 3.92 -7.09 7.04
N GLN A 77 5.12 -6.79 7.55
CA GLN A 77 5.44 -6.93 8.98
C GLN A 77 4.58 -6.04 9.90
N ARG A 78 3.91 -5.02 9.35
CA ARG A 78 3.05 -4.08 10.09
C ARG A 78 1.56 -4.26 9.76
N ASP A 79 1.19 -5.37 9.12
CA ASP A 79 -0.17 -5.71 8.68
C ASP A 79 -0.82 -4.66 7.74
N VAL A 80 -0.02 -3.80 7.11
CA VAL A 80 -0.49 -2.81 6.13
C VAL A 80 -0.66 -3.44 4.75
N MET A 81 0.12 -4.48 4.47
CA MET A 81 -0.05 -5.35 3.31
C MET A 81 -0.19 -6.79 3.76
N ALA A 82 -0.83 -7.61 2.93
CA ALA A 82 -0.99 -9.03 3.17
C ALA A 82 -0.58 -9.84 1.94
N PRO A 83 0.11 -10.98 2.11
CA PRO A 83 0.35 -11.91 1.02
C PRO A 83 -0.98 -12.53 0.55
N VAL A 84 -1.12 -12.73 -0.77
CA VAL A 84 -2.26 -13.38 -1.42
C VAL A 84 -1.73 -14.22 -2.58
N GLY A 85 -1.81 -15.54 -2.44
CA GLY A 85 -1.25 -16.46 -3.44
C GLY A 85 0.25 -16.19 -3.62
N THR A 86 0.64 -15.85 -4.84
CA THR A 86 2.04 -15.52 -5.20
C THR A 86 2.43 -14.05 -5.06
N GLY A 87 1.50 -13.19 -4.65
CA GLY A 87 1.73 -11.74 -4.58
C GLY A 87 1.22 -11.12 -3.28
N PHE A 88 0.90 -9.84 -3.33
CA PHE A 88 0.47 -9.06 -2.18
C PHE A 88 -0.74 -8.18 -2.51
N ARG A 89 -1.47 -7.78 -1.47
CA ARG A 89 -2.47 -6.72 -1.52
C ARG A 89 -2.26 -5.69 -0.42
N LEU A 90 -2.70 -4.47 -0.68
CA LEU A 90 -2.90 -3.45 0.32
C LEU A 90 -4.11 -3.81 1.19
N THR A 91 -3.95 -3.82 2.51
CA THR A 91 -5.08 -4.03 3.41
C THR A 91 -5.92 -2.76 3.49
N SER A 92 -7.23 -2.93 3.62
CA SER A 92 -8.14 -1.81 3.88
C SER A 92 -7.93 -1.33 5.30
N TYR A 93 -7.59 -0.05 5.47
CA TYR A 93 -7.81 0.68 6.72
C TYR A 93 -9.27 1.09 6.82
#